data_AF-T0JWN4-F1
#
_entry.id   AF-T0JWN4-F1
#
_cell.length_a   1.000
_cell.length_b   1.000
_cell.length_c   1.000
_cell.angle_alpha   90.00
_cell.angle_beta   90.00
_cell.angle_gamma   90.00
#
_symmetry.space_group_name_H-M   'P 1'
#
loop_
_entity.id
_entity.type
_entity.pdbx_description
1 polymer ?
#
loop_
_entity_poly.entity_id
_entity_poly.type
_entity_poly.pdbx_seq_one_letter_code
_entity_poly.pdbx_strand_id
1 'polypeptide(L)'
;MEGFLELATWDKPEAMYTVGKKLTLFPYEPVRPYGTPAYHSPRGVRNFDPKADFAKTQAKVQIEKIIRVGPDRESQIFSCKVLEAPVEERPAFYQSPLSLIPKNKDSKARRPPLTRKLVGKVNDNTWLPSCFFYGGWVTKVKYGTNMMGEPQFKYVGLILIEYIDDRSIEDLCFREDVEEGYIGELCPYEFSFGISGKGNQIRRVTFDEKNRQLVIQIMLHGICQGFQLGVEHHNLSPENVFVTLRNGTQDLEELRVVILDHEDTQKLPFPTHPRERCSVVALTKFQGWWPPSGHGRPADEVEKEFKQWLLSEEVVGPLVEATDKKDLAKPDKMRPYANKRYSTFDTLDLIGERQDAMLDVIIPQVLTLLRNLEDKDSLGQDMERAIHRALEKVTLHNTVTGSRHPPSHHKLRRIRLDQDCSDSGIA
;
A
#
# COMPACT_ATOMS: atom_id res chain seq x y z
N MET A 1 23.54 54.08 -1.64
CA MET A 1 23.85 52.66 -1.87
C MET A 1 22.85 51.85 -1.09
N GLU A 2 21.69 51.60 -1.68
CA GLU A 2 20.73 50.60 -1.18
C GLU A 2 21.30 49.23 -1.55
N GLY A 3 22.00 48.61 -0.58
CA GLY A 3 22.39 47.21 -0.69
C GLY A 3 21.14 46.37 -0.54
N PHE A 4 20.53 45.97 -1.66
CA PHE A 4 19.56 44.89 -1.67
C PHE A 4 20.23 43.66 -1.06
N LEU A 5 19.87 43.34 0.19
CA LEU A 5 20.18 42.05 0.81
C LEU A 5 19.54 40.99 -0.10
N GLU A 6 20.36 40.26 -0.85
CA GLU A 6 19.90 39.10 -1.61
C GLU A 6 19.28 38.09 -0.63
N LEU A 7 17.95 38.02 -0.64
CA LEU A 7 17.18 37.13 0.20
C LEU A 7 17.54 35.68 -0.11
N ALA A 8 17.54 34.83 0.92
CA ALA A 8 17.71 33.39 0.75
C ALA A 8 16.79 32.85 -0.37
N THR A 9 17.38 32.12 -1.31
CA THR A 9 16.65 31.59 -2.47
C THR A 9 16.21 30.17 -2.18
N TRP A 10 14.93 29.90 -2.43
CA TRP A 10 14.35 28.57 -2.34
C TRP A 10 14.25 28.01 -3.75
N ASP A 11 14.88 26.87 -3.99
CA ASP A 11 14.77 26.14 -5.24
C ASP A 11 13.31 25.67 -5.40
N LYS A 12 12.75 25.77 -6.60
CA LYS A 12 11.45 25.16 -6.88
C LYS A 12 11.59 23.63 -6.96
N PRO A 13 10.55 22.83 -6.70
CA PRO A 13 10.61 21.37 -6.83
C PRO A 13 11.21 20.87 -8.15
N GLU A 14 10.97 21.57 -9.26
CA GLU A 14 11.53 21.28 -10.58
C GLU A 14 13.06 21.35 -10.63
N ALA A 15 13.65 22.26 -9.84
CA ALA A 15 15.10 22.34 -9.67
C ALA A 15 15.62 21.30 -8.66
N MET A 16 14.77 20.90 -7.70
CA MET A 16 15.10 19.85 -6.73
C MET A 16 15.10 18.44 -7.34
N TYR A 17 14.30 18.17 -8.38
CA TYR A 17 14.17 16.84 -8.98
C TYR A 17 14.39 16.91 -10.49
N THR A 18 15.59 16.55 -10.95
CA THR A 18 15.96 16.56 -12.37
C THR A 18 16.27 15.16 -12.88
N VAL A 19 16.00 14.91 -14.16
CA VAL A 19 16.41 13.66 -14.83
C VAL A 19 17.92 13.50 -14.73
N GLY A 20 18.37 12.28 -14.42
CA GLY A 20 19.76 11.94 -14.18
C GLY A 20 20.24 12.18 -12.74
N LYS A 21 19.46 12.88 -11.90
CA LYS A 21 19.81 13.13 -10.49
C LYS A 21 19.86 11.81 -9.71
N LYS A 22 20.92 11.66 -8.92
CA LYS A 22 21.12 10.51 -8.02
C LYS A 22 20.61 10.85 -6.63
N LEU A 23 19.79 9.98 -6.07
CA LEU A 23 19.26 10.08 -4.72
C LEU A 23 19.88 8.98 -3.86
N THR A 24 20.34 9.35 -2.67
CA THR A 24 20.74 8.39 -1.63
C THR A 24 19.56 8.19 -0.71
N LEU A 25 19.17 6.93 -0.54
CA LEU A 25 17.99 6.52 0.20
C LEU A 25 18.43 5.92 1.53
N PHE A 26 17.99 6.53 2.62
CA PHE A 26 18.19 6.04 3.98
C PHE A 26 16.92 5.30 4.41
N PRO A 27 17.03 4.12 5.04
CA PRO A 27 15.87 3.38 5.50
C PRO A 27 15.10 4.22 6.54
N TYR A 28 13.77 4.13 6.49
CA TYR A 28 12.91 4.92 7.37
C TYR A 28 11.76 4.09 7.94
N GLU A 29 11.55 4.20 9.26
CA GLU A 29 10.28 3.83 9.89
C GLU A 29 9.46 5.09 10.10
N PRO A 30 8.23 5.16 9.59
CA PRO A 30 7.33 6.21 10.03
C PRO A 30 7.03 6.03 11.54
N VAL A 31 6.62 7.11 12.21
CA VAL A 31 6.31 7.09 13.65
C VAL A 31 4.88 6.60 13.89
N ARG A 32 4.69 5.62 14.76
CA ARG A 32 3.37 5.07 15.12
C ARG A 32 2.71 5.83 16.29
N PRO A 33 1.37 5.94 16.34
CA PRO A 33 0.38 5.57 15.32
C PRO A 33 0.28 6.59 14.16
N TYR A 34 0.40 6.13 12.91
CA TYR A 34 0.32 6.98 11.72
C TYR A 34 -1.01 7.76 11.64
N GLY A 35 -0.99 8.93 11.00
CA GLY A 35 -2.22 9.69 10.69
C GLY A 35 -3.00 10.27 11.88
N THR A 36 -2.50 10.16 13.11
CA THR A 36 -3.22 10.71 14.27
C THR A 36 -3.02 12.23 14.39
N PRO A 37 -4.08 12.98 14.79
CA PRO A 37 -3.98 14.42 15.06
C PRO A 37 -3.14 14.75 16.30
N ALA A 38 -2.69 13.73 17.05
CA ALA A 38 -1.85 13.86 18.26
C ALA A 38 -0.45 14.45 18.00
N TYR A 39 -0.19 14.89 16.77
CA TYR A 39 1.13 15.17 16.31
C TYR A 39 1.32 16.58 15.75
N HIS A 40 2.20 17.33 16.40
CA HIS A 40 2.60 18.67 15.99
C HIS A 40 3.54 18.61 14.78
N SER A 41 3.31 19.41 13.73
CA SER A 41 4.13 19.47 12.51
C SER A 41 5.60 19.78 12.84
N PRO A 42 6.55 18.84 12.73
CA PRO A 42 7.94 19.10 13.02
C PRO A 42 8.61 19.63 11.77
N ARG A 43 9.61 20.51 11.96
CA ARG A 43 10.54 20.89 10.89
C ARG A 43 11.46 19.70 10.58
N GLY A 44 11.02 18.76 9.76
CA GLY A 44 11.83 17.63 9.27
C GLY A 44 11.16 16.25 9.37
N VAL A 45 11.87 15.21 8.92
CA VAL A 45 11.40 13.82 9.01
C VAL A 45 11.54 13.33 10.44
N ARG A 46 10.43 12.90 11.06
CA ARG A 46 10.36 12.50 12.47
C ARG A 46 11.17 11.24 12.74
N ASN A 47 11.81 11.14 13.91
CA ASN A 47 12.60 9.97 14.33
C ASN A 47 13.68 9.53 13.32
N PHE A 48 14.03 10.39 12.37
CA PHE A 48 15.13 10.16 11.46
C PHE A 48 16.36 10.88 11.99
N ASP A 49 17.38 10.11 12.39
CA ASP A 49 18.69 10.67 12.74
C ASP A 49 19.58 10.68 11.49
N PRO A 50 19.88 11.86 10.91
CA PRO A 50 20.76 11.96 9.74
C PRO A 50 22.21 11.59 10.04
N LYS A 51 22.59 11.41 11.32
CA LYS A 51 23.95 11.04 11.74
C LYS A 51 24.11 9.55 12.01
N ALA A 52 23.02 8.77 11.98
CA ALA A 52 23.10 7.33 12.15
C ALA A 52 23.92 6.68 11.02
N ASP A 53 24.59 5.56 11.34
CA ASP A 53 25.35 4.81 10.35
C ASP A 53 24.43 3.97 9.47
N PHE A 54 24.25 4.41 8.23
CA PHE A 54 23.47 3.71 7.21
C PHE A 54 24.35 3.05 6.13
N ALA A 55 25.66 2.94 6.33
CA ALA A 55 26.60 2.54 5.28
C ALA A 55 26.22 1.22 4.59
N LYS A 56 25.60 0.30 5.34
CA LYS A 56 25.18 -1.03 4.85
C LYS A 56 23.73 -1.15 4.44
N THR A 57 22.88 -0.21 4.85
CA THR A 57 21.42 -0.27 4.69
C THR A 57 20.87 0.79 3.75
N GLN A 58 21.70 1.75 3.32
CA GLN A 58 21.32 2.74 2.32
C GLN A 58 21.22 2.12 0.91
N ALA A 59 20.43 2.76 0.06
CA ALA A 59 20.35 2.44 -1.36
C ALA A 59 20.63 3.71 -2.20
N LYS A 60 20.91 3.53 -3.50
CA LYS A 60 21.01 4.66 -4.43
C LYS A 60 20.13 4.41 -5.64
N VAL A 61 19.38 5.44 -6.01
CA VAL A 61 18.54 5.45 -7.21
C VAL A 61 18.88 6.65 -8.08
N GLN A 62 18.54 6.58 -9.35
CA GLN A 62 18.65 7.67 -10.31
C GLN A 62 17.28 7.96 -10.91
N ILE A 63 16.91 9.24 -10.96
CA ILE A 63 15.70 9.69 -11.64
C ILE A 63 15.90 9.49 -13.15
N GLU A 64 15.11 8.60 -13.77
CA GLU A 64 15.14 8.37 -15.22
C GLU A 64 14.13 9.24 -15.97
N LYS A 65 12.94 9.42 -15.39
CA LYS A 65 11.85 10.16 -16.01
C LYS A 65 11.05 10.89 -14.96
N ILE A 66 10.76 12.17 -15.21
CA ILE A 66 9.81 12.92 -14.41
C ILE A 66 8.40 12.54 -14.87
N ILE A 67 7.57 12.04 -13.95
CA ILE A 67 6.18 11.68 -14.24
C ILE A 67 5.28 12.87 -13.86
N ARG A 68 5.47 13.44 -12.66
CA ARG A 68 4.73 14.59 -12.16
C ARG A 68 5.58 15.38 -11.17
N VAL A 69 5.90 16.63 -11.45
CA VAL A 69 6.60 17.54 -10.53
C VAL A 69 5.97 18.94 -10.62
N GLY A 70 5.89 19.68 -9.51
CA GLY A 70 5.46 21.08 -9.50
C GLY A 70 5.20 21.64 -8.08
N PRO A 71 5.19 22.98 -7.94
CA PRO A 71 4.99 23.67 -6.64
C PRO A 71 3.60 23.44 -6.04
N ASP A 72 2.57 23.31 -6.87
CA ASP A 72 1.18 23.12 -6.44
C ASP A 72 0.80 21.63 -6.38
N ARG A 73 1.79 20.75 -6.22
CA ARG A 73 1.58 19.30 -6.14
C ARG A 73 1.89 18.80 -4.73
N GLU A 74 0.94 18.07 -4.15
CA GLU A 74 1.12 17.43 -2.84
C GLU A 74 2.24 16.37 -2.85
N SER A 75 2.44 15.73 -4.00
CA SER A 75 3.47 14.71 -4.20
C SER A 75 4.18 14.85 -5.54
N GLN A 76 5.49 14.64 -5.50
CA GLN A 76 6.39 14.62 -6.64
C GLN A 76 6.62 13.17 -7.05
N ILE A 77 6.38 12.82 -8.32
CA ILE A 77 6.40 11.44 -8.82
C ILE A 77 7.39 11.31 -9.96
N PHE A 78 8.27 10.33 -9.87
CA PHE A 78 9.29 10.09 -10.89
C PHE A 78 9.63 8.61 -11.02
N SER A 79 9.99 8.19 -12.23
CA SER A 79 10.57 6.88 -12.48
C SER A 79 12.04 6.86 -12.08
N CYS A 80 12.44 5.79 -11.41
CA CYS A 80 13.75 5.57 -10.83
C CYS A 80 14.39 4.29 -11.37
N LYS A 81 15.70 4.35 -11.63
CA LYS A 81 16.56 3.19 -11.78
C LYS A 81 17.35 2.96 -10.50
N VAL A 82 17.37 1.72 -10.02
CA VAL A 82 18.23 1.33 -8.90
C VAL A 82 19.69 1.31 -9.39
N LEU A 83 20.55 2.11 -8.77
CA LEU A 83 21.98 2.13 -9.02
C LEU A 83 22.74 1.23 -8.04
N GLU A 84 22.33 1.24 -6.78
CA GLU A 84 22.96 0.49 -5.69
C GLU A 84 21.86 0.00 -4.74
N ALA A 85 21.81 -1.31 -4.51
CA ALA A 85 20.91 -1.92 -3.52
C ALA A 85 21.60 -1.96 -2.14
N PRO A 86 20.84 -2.01 -1.02
CA PRO A 86 21.44 -2.15 0.30
C PRO A 86 22.21 -3.46 0.41
N VAL A 87 23.33 -3.43 1.15
CA VAL A 87 24.22 -4.58 1.35
C VAL A 87 23.59 -5.58 2.33
N GLU A 88 22.98 -5.06 3.38
CA GLU A 88 22.27 -5.87 4.38
C GLU A 88 20.76 -5.86 4.13
N GLU A 89 20.14 -7.02 4.32
CA GLU A 89 18.69 -7.11 4.42
C GLU A 89 18.22 -6.22 5.58
N ARG A 90 17.33 -5.28 5.28
CA ARG A 90 16.64 -4.51 6.32
C ARG A 90 15.96 -5.48 7.31
N PRO A 91 15.81 -5.14 8.60
CA PRO A 91 14.99 -5.94 9.50
C PRO A 91 13.62 -6.29 8.87
N ALA A 92 13.10 -7.49 9.07
CA ALA A 92 11.94 -8.03 8.34
C ALA A 92 10.68 -7.14 8.41
N PHE A 93 10.57 -6.31 9.46
CA PHE A 93 9.49 -5.35 9.59
C PHE A 93 9.59 -4.15 8.65
N TYR A 94 10.77 -3.89 8.06
CA TYR A 94 11.05 -2.84 7.06
C TYR A 94 10.94 -3.34 5.60
N GLN A 95 10.56 -4.60 5.36
CA GLN A 95 10.65 -5.22 4.03
C GLN A 95 9.25 -5.58 3.49
N SER A 96 8.91 -5.26 2.24
CA SER A 96 9.34 -6.01 1.04
C SER A 96 10.77 -5.74 0.54
N PRO A 97 11.56 -6.76 0.13
CA PRO A 97 12.95 -6.57 -0.28
C PRO A 97 13.09 -5.82 -1.61
N LEU A 98 13.97 -4.80 -1.66
CA LEU A 98 14.61 -4.39 -2.92
C LEU A 98 15.54 -5.52 -3.44
N SER A 99 15.95 -6.42 -2.55
CA SER A 99 16.81 -7.56 -2.81
C SER A 99 16.02 -8.87 -2.71
N LEU A 100 15.36 -9.33 -3.77
CA LEU A 100 15.00 -10.75 -3.85
C LEU A 100 16.24 -11.56 -4.26
N ILE A 101 17.23 -11.62 -3.35
CA ILE A 101 18.35 -12.55 -3.44
C ILE A 101 18.01 -13.71 -2.49
N PRO A 102 17.77 -14.94 -2.99
CA PRO A 102 17.75 -16.08 -2.10
C PRO A 102 19.12 -16.25 -1.44
N LYS A 103 19.17 -16.49 -0.13
CA LYS A 103 20.37 -16.95 0.61
C LYS A 103 20.73 -18.39 0.23
N ASN A 104 20.70 -18.75 -1.06
CA ASN A 104 21.18 -20.06 -1.47
C ASN A 104 22.70 -19.99 -1.57
N LYS A 105 23.39 -20.51 -0.55
CA LYS A 105 24.86 -20.54 -0.46
C LYS A 105 25.52 -21.32 -1.60
N ASP A 106 24.75 -22.14 -2.32
CA ASP A 106 25.29 -23.09 -3.30
C ASP A 106 25.10 -22.69 -4.77
N SER A 107 24.35 -21.61 -5.08
CA SER A 107 24.21 -21.18 -6.47
C SER A 107 25.33 -20.20 -6.85
N LYS A 108 26.41 -20.71 -7.47
CA LYS A 108 27.43 -19.90 -8.19
C LYS A 108 26.85 -19.00 -9.29
N ALA A 109 25.55 -19.12 -9.60
CA ALA A 109 24.82 -18.17 -10.41
C ALA A 109 24.52 -16.91 -9.59
N ARG A 110 25.38 -15.89 -9.70
CA ARG A 110 24.97 -14.50 -9.42
C ARG A 110 23.74 -14.22 -10.29
N ARG A 111 22.54 -14.26 -9.70
CA ARG A 111 21.38 -13.68 -10.38
C ARG A 111 21.71 -12.19 -10.59
N PRO A 112 21.49 -11.63 -11.79
CA PRO A 112 21.77 -10.22 -12.04
C PRO A 112 20.99 -9.35 -11.04
N PRO A 113 21.53 -8.19 -10.63
CA PRO A 113 20.80 -7.25 -9.78
C PRO A 113 19.44 -6.96 -10.42
N LEU A 114 18.38 -6.94 -9.60
CA LEU A 114 17.03 -6.63 -10.04
C LEU A 114 17.01 -5.31 -10.79
N THR A 115 16.89 -5.36 -12.11
CA THR A 115 16.71 -4.19 -12.99
C THR A 115 15.26 -3.73 -12.96
N ARG A 116 14.67 -3.57 -11.76
CA ARG A 116 13.32 -3.04 -11.64
C ARG A 116 13.37 -1.52 -11.83
N LYS A 117 12.57 -1.02 -12.77
CA LYS A 117 12.14 0.38 -12.75
C LYS A 117 11.24 0.54 -11.51
N LEU A 118 11.43 1.63 -10.78
CA LEU A 118 10.64 1.96 -9.60
C LEU A 118 9.98 3.31 -9.80
N VAL A 119 8.88 3.58 -9.12
CA VAL A 119 8.35 4.94 -9.00
C VAL A 119 8.72 5.46 -7.62
N GLY A 120 9.45 6.57 -7.57
CA GLY A 120 9.63 7.36 -6.36
C GLY A 120 8.47 8.34 -6.25
N LYS A 121 7.69 8.22 -5.18
CA LYS A 121 6.73 9.25 -4.74
C LYS A 121 7.36 9.98 -3.55
N VAL A 122 7.69 11.25 -3.73
CA VAL A 122 8.21 12.12 -2.69
C VAL A 122 7.08 12.99 -2.17
N ASN A 123 6.89 12.95 -0.85
CA ASN A 123 5.96 13.83 -0.15
C ASN A 123 6.78 14.94 0.50
N ASP A 124 6.67 16.15 -0.05
CA ASP A 124 7.49 17.30 0.36
C ASP A 124 6.91 18.07 1.55
N ASN A 125 5.61 17.96 1.82
CA ASN A 125 4.89 18.85 2.74
C ASN A 125 4.10 18.19 3.87
N THR A 126 3.98 16.87 3.94
CA THR A 126 3.22 16.21 5.00
C THR A 126 3.63 14.75 5.08
N TRP A 127 3.50 14.19 6.29
CA TRP A 127 3.31 12.78 6.63
C TRP A 127 3.63 11.75 5.55
N LEU A 128 4.59 10.87 5.81
CA LEU A 128 4.78 9.67 4.99
C LEU A 128 3.64 8.70 5.27
N PRO A 129 2.72 8.44 4.33
CA PRO A 129 1.81 7.32 4.45
C PRO A 129 2.64 6.03 4.45
N SER A 130 2.20 5.07 5.25
CA SER A 130 2.73 3.72 5.26
C SER A 130 2.37 3.05 3.94
N CYS A 131 3.35 2.92 3.03
CA CYS A 131 3.12 2.17 1.80
C CYS A 131 4.19 1.08 1.67
N PHE A 132 3.74 -0.17 1.54
CA PHE A 132 4.52 -1.39 1.77
C PHE A 132 5.12 -2.05 0.52
N PHE A 133 5.18 -1.33 -0.60
CA PHE A 133 6.02 -1.76 -1.71
C PHE A 133 7.34 -1.02 -1.65
N TYR A 134 8.44 -1.77 -1.65
CA TYR A 134 9.85 -1.43 -1.37
C TYR A 134 10.18 -0.50 -0.18
N GLY A 135 9.18 -0.10 0.61
CA GLY A 135 9.29 0.56 1.91
C GLY A 135 9.45 2.08 1.86
N GLY A 136 9.35 2.69 3.04
CA GLY A 136 9.63 4.11 3.26
C GLY A 136 11.13 4.39 3.32
N TRP A 137 11.53 5.51 2.73
CA TRP A 137 12.89 6.00 2.67
C TRP A 137 12.94 7.48 3.03
N VAL A 138 14.10 7.93 3.47
CA VAL A 138 14.45 9.36 3.51
C VAL A 138 15.52 9.62 2.46
N THR A 139 15.43 10.76 1.78
CA THR A 139 16.51 11.25 0.91
C THR A 139 16.86 12.69 1.26
N LYS A 140 18.13 13.05 1.07
CA LYS A 140 18.65 14.40 1.27
C LYS A 140 18.58 15.17 -0.05
N VAL A 141 17.85 16.28 -0.07
CA VAL A 141 17.71 17.14 -1.26
C VAL A 141 18.20 18.55 -0.96
N LYS A 142 18.92 19.15 -1.90
CA LYS A 142 19.20 20.59 -1.88
C LYS A 142 17.89 21.31 -2.17
N TYR A 143 17.50 22.25 -1.29
CA TYR A 143 16.25 23.01 -1.45
C TYR A 143 16.47 24.50 -1.68
N GLY A 144 17.72 24.97 -1.66
CA GLY A 144 18.00 26.38 -1.83
C GLY A 144 19.41 26.73 -1.40
N THR A 145 19.60 28.03 -1.19
CA THR A 145 20.89 28.62 -0.84
C THR A 145 20.67 29.68 0.24
N ASN A 146 21.50 29.71 1.29
CA ASN A 146 21.40 30.73 2.33
C ASN A 146 21.93 32.09 1.83
N MET A 147 21.84 33.12 2.67
CA MET A 147 22.32 34.48 2.35
C MET A 147 23.84 34.55 2.08
N MET A 148 24.59 33.52 2.48
CA MET A 148 26.04 33.42 2.23
C MET A 148 26.37 32.68 0.93
N GLY A 149 25.36 32.26 0.15
CA GLY A 149 25.56 31.45 -1.06
C GLY A 149 25.86 29.98 -0.76
N GLU A 150 25.70 29.51 0.48
CA GLU A 150 25.92 28.11 0.84
C GLU A 150 24.67 27.26 0.60
N PRO A 151 24.83 26.05 0.04
CA PRO A 151 23.69 25.18 -0.25
C PRO A 151 22.99 24.72 1.03
N GLN A 152 21.67 24.83 1.05
CA GLN A 152 20.82 24.35 2.12
C GLN A 152 20.15 23.03 1.73
N PHE A 153 20.08 22.09 2.68
CA PHE A 153 19.58 20.74 2.45
C PHE A 153 18.47 20.39 3.43
N LYS A 154 17.47 19.66 2.93
CA LYS A 154 16.39 19.09 3.74
C LYS A 154 16.33 17.59 3.51
N TYR A 155 15.77 16.90 4.50
CA TYR A 155 15.45 15.50 4.39
C TYR A 155 13.98 15.38 4.04
N VAL A 156 13.67 14.59 3.01
CA VAL A 156 12.30 14.38 2.52
C VAL A 156 11.99 12.91 2.54
N GLY A 157 10.72 12.60 2.79
CA GLY A 157 10.21 11.25 2.73
C GLY A 157 10.01 10.80 1.29
N LEU A 158 10.40 9.55 1.00
CA LEU A 158 10.31 8.95 -0.31
C LEU A 158 9.75 7.53 -0.19
N ILE A 159 8.71 7.25 -0.95
CA ILE A 159 8.12 5.91 -1.07
C ILE A 159 8.54 5.36 -2.43
N LEU A 160 9.15 4.18 -2.43
CA LEU A 160 9.54 3.49 -3.67
C LEU A 160 8.51 2.42 -4.00
N ILE A 161 7.68 2.60 -5.02
CA ILE A 161 6.77 1.55 -5.49
C ILE A 161 7.27 0.92 -6.80
N GLU A 162 6.67 -0.21 -7.20
CA GLU A 162 6.98 -0.82 -8.50
C GLU A 162 6.59 0.14 -9.63
N TYR A 163 7.45 0.29 -10.64
CA TYR A 163 7.04 0.92 -11.88
C TYR A 163 6.25 -0.09 -12.71
N ILE A 164 4.98 0.21 -12.94
CA ILE A 164 4.10 -0.58 -13.78
C ILE A 164 4.23 -0.01 -15.19
N ASP A 165 4.79 -0.80 -16.10
CA ASP A 165 5.09 -0.42 -17.48
C ASP A 165 3.86 -0.55 -18.38
N ASP A 166 2.69 -0.05 -17.93
CA ASP A 166 1.41 -0.12 -18.65
C ASP A 166 0.43 0.95 -18.13
N ARG A 167 -0.85 0.84 -18.53
CA ARG A 167 -1.89 1.86 -18.33
C ARG A 167 -2.84 1.50 -17.17
N SER A 168 -3.39 2.53 -16.55
CA SER A 168 -4.52 2.38 -15.64
C SER A 168 -5.77 1.95 -16.41
N ILE A 169 -6.78 1.42 -15.73
CA ILE A 169 -8.09 1.12 -16.34
C ILE A 169 -8.71 2.40 -16.91
N GLU A 170 -8.56 3.54 -16.21
CA GLU A 170 -9.03 4.84 -16.70
C GLU A 170 -8.39 5.21 -18.05
N ASP A 171 -7.06 5.04 -18.18
CA ASP A 171 -6.31 5.35 -19.42
C ASP A 171 -6.60 4.38 -20.59
N LEU A 172 -7.21 3.23 -20.29
CA LEU A 172 -7.61 2.21 -21.26
C LEU A 172 -9.06 2.42 -21.74
N CYS A 173 -9.78 3.36 -21.14
CA CYS A 173 -11.19 3.55 -21.38
C CYS A 173 -11.50 5.00 -21.71
N PHE A 174 -12.73 5.22 -22.17
CA PHE A 174 -13.38 6.51 -22.15
C PHE A 174 -14.63 6.40 -21.27
N ARG A 175 -15.14 7.53 -20.81
CA ARG A 175 -16.43 7.58 -20.13
C ARG A 175 -17.50 7.97 -21.13
N GLU A 176 -18.61 7.25 -21.15
CA GLU A 176 -19.76 7.66 -21.95
C GLU A 176 -20.29 9.02 -21.45
N ASP A 177 -20.60 9.91 -22.38
CA ASP A 177 -21.23 11.19 -22.06
C ASP A 177 -22.65 10.92 -21.54
N VAL A 178 -22.85 11.18 -20.26
CA VAL A 178 -24.15 11.14 -19.60
C VAL A 178 -24.59 12.56 -19.24
N GLU A 179 -25.88 12.75 -18.97
CA GLU A 179 -26.42 14.03 -18.52
C GLU A 179 -25.67 14.57 -17.29
N GLU A 180 -25.62 15.90 -17.14
CA GLU A 180 -24.84 16.59 -16.11
C GLU A 180 -25.05 15.98 -14.70
N GLY A 181 -23.93 15.62 -14.05
CA GLY A 181 -23.91 15.14 -12.67
C GLY A 181 -23.76 13.62 -12.48
N TYR A 182 -23.74 12.83 -13.55
CA TYR A 182 -23.52 11.38 -13.47
C TYR A 182 -22.13 10.98 -14.00
N ILE A 183 -21.55 9.94 -13.41
CA ILE A 183 -20.36 9.30 -13.95
C ILE A 183 -20.82 8.25 -14.97
N GLY A 184 -20.54 8.47 -16.25
CA GLY A 184 -20.89 7.53 -17.32
C GLY A 184 -20.10 6.22 -17.25
N GLU A 185 -20.57 5.22 -18.00
CA GLU A 185 -19.92 3.92 -18.08
C GLU A 185 -18.48 4.04 -18.58
N LEU A 186 -17.61 3.27 -17.96
CA LEU A 186 -16.21 3.20 -18.30
C LEU A 186 -16.02 2.15 -19.41
N CYS A 187 -16.08 2.63 -20.65
CA CYS A 187 -16.06 1.80 -21.84
C CYS A 187 -14.62 1.65 -22.36
N PRO A 188 -14.10 0.42 -22.52
CA PRO A 188 -12.82 0.23 -23.17
C PRO A 188 -12.89 0.67 -24.62
N TYR A 189 -11.81 1.25 -25.15
CA TYR A 189 -11.77 1.55 -26.58
C TYR A 189 -11.90 0.25 -27.42
N GLU A 190 -12.59 0.33 -28.56
CA GLU A 190 -12.91 -0.84 -29.39
C GLU A 190 -11.68 -1.55 -30.00
N PHE A 191 -10.52 -0.90 -30.00
CA PHE A 191 -9.29 -1.48 -30.53
C PHE A 191 -8.51 -2.26 -29.46
N SER A 192 -7.81 -3.30 -29.88
CA SER A 192 -6.91 -4.04 -29.00
C SER A 192 -5.78 -3.14 -28.50
N PHE A 193 -5.54 -3.12 -27.19
CA PHE A 193 -4.43 -2.38 -26.61
C PHE A 193 -3.15 -3.16 -26.76
N GLY A 194 -2.11 -2.43 -27.12
CA GLY A 194 -0.76 -2.94 -27.09
C GLY A 194 -0.21 -2.91 -25.67
N ILE A 195 -0.21 -4.05 -25.00
CA ILE A 195 0.47 -4.24 -23.72
C ILE A 195 1.89 -4.72 -23.97
N SER A 196 2.87 -4.08 -23.33
CA SER A 196 4.28 -4.40 -23.54
C SER A 196 4.60 -5.80 -23.03
N GLY A 197 4.98 -6.70 -23.93
CA GLY A 197 5.32 -8.09 -23.64
C GLY A 197 6.77 -8.45 -23.98
N LYS A 198 7.02 -9.75 -24.17
CA LYS A 198 8.36 -10.32 -24.30
C LYS A 198 9.22 -9.66 -25.37
N GLY A 199 10.37 -9.12 -24.96
CA GLY A 199 11.32 -8.46 -25.86
C GLY A 199 10.78 -7.18 -26.52
N ASN A 200 9.92 -6.43 -25.82
CA ASN A 200 9.15 -5.29 -26.35
C ASN A 200 8.16 -5.69 -27.47
N GLN A 201 7.79 -6.97 -27.57
CA GLN A 201 6.67 -7.36 -28.44
C GLN A 201 5.37 -6.85 -27.84
N ILE A 202 4.63 -6.10 -28.63
CA ILE A 202 3.32 -5.58 -28.25
C ILE A 202 2.31 -6.72 -28.34
N ARG A 203 1.79 -7.17 -27.19
CA ARG A 203 0.67 -8.11 -27.13
C ARG A 203 -0.64 -7.35 -27.20
N ARG A 204 -1.51 -7.76 -28.13
CA ARG A 204 -2.84 -7.19 -28.30
C ARG A 204 -3.79 -7.81 -27.29
N VAL A 205 -4.33 -7.01 -26.39
CA VAL A 205 -5.35 -7.41 -25.42
C VAL A 205 -6.63 -6.67 -25.74
N THR A 206 -7.73 -7.42 -25.87
CA THR A 206 -9.09 -6.88 -26.02
C THR A 206 -9.82 -6.99 -24.69
N PHE A 207 -10.46 -5.93 -24.24
CA PHE A 207 -11.26 -5.94 -23.01
C PHE A 207 -12.72 -6.25 -23.33
N ASP A 208 -12.94 -7.46 -23.86
CA ASP A 208 -14.28 -8.03 -23.96
C ASP A 208 -14.88 -8.26 -22.56
N GLU A 209 -16.15 -8.68 -22.49
CA GLU A 209 -16.80 -9.01 -21.23
C GLU A 209 -15.95 -9.94 -20.37
N LYS A 210 -15.49 -11.06 -20.92
CA LYS A 210 -14.71 -12.06 -20.17
C LYS A 210 -13.44 -11.48 -19.55
N ASN A 211 -12.67 -10.68 -20.29
CA ASN A 211 -11.44 -10.09 -19.78
C ASN A 211 -11.71 -8.96 -18.77
N ARG A 212 -12.78 -8.17 -18.95
CA ARG A 212 -13.19 -7.18 -17.93
C ARG A 212 -13.55 -7.86 -16.61
N GLN A 213 -14.35 -8.93 -16.66
CA GLN A 213 -14.72 -9.70 -15.48
C GLN A 213 -13.50 -10.36 -14.81
N LEU A 214 -12.55 -10.88 -15.60
CA LEU A 214 -11.29 -11.43 -15.09
C LEU A 214 -10.46 -10.36 -14.35
N VAL A 215 -10.36 -9.14 -14.89
CA VAL A 215 -9.64 -8.05 -14.22
C VAL A 215 -10.31 -7.67 -12.90
N ILE A 216 -11.64 -7.54 -12.87
CA ILE A 216 -12.38 -7.28 -11.62
C ILE A 216 -12.16 -8.41 -10.61
N GLN A 217 -12.19 -9.67 -11.05
CA GLN A 217 -11.91 -10.83 -10.18
C GLN A 217 -10.51 -10.76 -9.56
N ILE A 218 -9.46 -10.50 -10.36
CA ILE A 218 -8.08 -10.39 -9.86
C ILE A 218 -7.94 -9.19 -8.92
N MET A 219 -8.60 -8.08 -9.22
CA MET A 219 -8.62 -6.87 -8.37
C MET A 219 -9.24 -7.15 -7.00
N LEU A 220 -10.48 -7.66 -6.96
CA LEU A 220 -11.17 -7.96 -5.70
C LEU A 220 -10.41 -8.95 -4.83
N HIS A 221 -9.74 -9.92 -5.47
CA HIS A 221 -8.82 -10.80 -4.77
C HIS A 221 -7.66 -10.04 -4.13
N GLY A 222 -6.97 -9.18 -4.90
CA GLY A 222 -5.84 -8.39 -4.40
C GLY A 222 -6.21 -7.57 -3.16
N ILE A 223 -7.41 -6.98 -3.15
CA ILE A 223 -7.97 -6.27 -1.98
C ILE A 223 -8.09 -7.22 -0.78
N CYS A 224 -8.65 -8.41 -1.00
CA CYS A 224 -8.82 -9.41 0.06
C CYS A 224 -7.50 -9.95 0.61
N GLN A 225 -6.47 -10.10 -0.23
CA GLN A 225 -5.11 -10.39 0.23
C GLN A 225 -4.51 -9.22 0.99
N GLY A 226 -4.79 -7.99 0.56
CA GLY A 226 -4.44 -6.77 1.26
C GLY A 226 -4.83 -6.86 2.74
N PHE A 227 -6.08 -7.21 3.04
CA PHE A 227 -6.52 -7.36 4.44
C PHE A 227 -5.73 -8.41 5.22
N GLN A 228 -5.32 -9.53 4.60
CA GLN A 228 -4.42 -10.50 5.24
C GLN A 228 -3.03 -9.93 5.54
N LEU A 229 -2.59 -8.95 4.77
CA LEU A 229 -1.33 -8.25 4.96
C LEU A 229 -1.46 -7.02 5.87
N GLY A 230 -2.68 -6.64 6.26
CA GLY A 230 -2.95 -5.41 7.00
C GLY A 230 -2.88 -4.18 6.08
N VAL A 231 -3.34 -4.33 4.85
CA VAL A 231 -3.40 -3.29 3.82
C VAL A 231 -4.85 -3.12 3.36
N GLU A 232 -5.34 -1.89 3.33
CA GLU A 232 -6.70 -1.53 2.89
C GLU A 232 -6.64 -0.55 1.73
N HIS A 233 -7.63 -0.63 0.85
CA HIS A 233 -7.77 0.24 -0.32
C HIS A 233 -9.07 1.03 -0.18
N HIS A 234 -9.03 2.17 0.51
CA HIS A 234 -10.22 2.99 0.77
C HIS A 234 -10.79 3.66 -0.49
N ASN A 235 -9.95 4.00 -1.45
CA ASN A 235 -10.37 4.67 -2.69
C ASN A 235 -10.06 3.82 -3.93
N LEU A 236 -10.86 2.77 -4.12
CA LEU A 236 -10.78 1.96 -5.33
C LEU A 236 -11.31 2.77 -6.52
N SER A 237 -10.39 3.31 -7.32
CA SER A 237 -10.69 4.09 -8.53
C SER A 237 -9.96 3.51 -9.74
N PRO A 238 -10.52 3.57 -10.95
CA PRO A 238 -9.90 2.99 -12.15
C PRO A 238 -8.51 3.55 -12.48
N GLU A 239 -8.25 4.81 -12.12
CA GLU A 239 -6.95 5.47 -12.22
C GLU A 239 -5.85 4.83 -11.35
N ASN A 240 -6.25 4.14 -10.27
CA ASN A 240 -5.36 3.46 -9.34
C ASN A 240 -5.21 1.96 -9.63
N VAL A 241 -5.90 1.44 -10.65
CA VAL A 241 -5.87 0.01 -11.00
C VAL A 241 -5.21 -0.14 -12.36
N PHE A 242 -4.07 -0.79 -12.38
CA PHE A 242 -3.27 -0.99 -13.58
C PHE A 242 -3.40 -2.43 -14.07
N VAL A 243 -3.43 -2.58 -15.39
CA VAL A 243 -3.43 -3.89 -16.06
C VAL A 243 -2.13 -4.03 -16.83
N THR A 244 -1.39 -5.11 -16.57
CA THR A 244 -0.07 -5.33 -17.17
C THR A 244 0.16 -6.80 -17.51
N LEU A 245 1.02 -7.07 -18.49
CA LEU A 245 1.57 -8.40 -18.77
C LEU A 245 3.01 -8.53 -18.27
N ARG A 246 3.41 -7.72 -17.28
CA ARG A 246 4.78 -7.72 -16.73
C ARG A 246 4.81 -7.80 -15.20
N ASN A 247 5.85 -8.45 -14.70
CA ASN A 247 6.25 -8.45 -13.30
C ASN A 247 7.73 -8.09 -13.18
N GLY A 248 8.00 -6.81 -12.95
CA GLY A 248 9.34 -6.25 -13.10
C GLY A 248 9.90 -6.49 -14.51
N THR A 249 10.91 -7.36 -14.63
CA THR A 249 11.53 -7.72 -15.92
C THR A 249 11.00 -9.00 -16.52
N GLN A 250 10.09 -9.69 -15.84
CA GLN A 250 9.50 -10.92 -16.32
C GLN A 250 8.23 -10.59 -17.10
N ASP A 251 8.16 -11.05 -18.34
CA ASP A 251 6.91 -11.01 -19.10
C ASP A 251 6.01 -12.19 -18.68
N LEU A 252 4.72 -11.91 -18.59
CA LEU A 252 3.69 -12.83 -18.15
C LEU A 252 2.87 -13.30 -19.35
N GLU A 253 2.40 -14.54 -19.29
CA GLU A 253 1.47 -15.06 -20.30
C GLU A 253 0.05 -14.54 -20.07
N GLU A 254 -0.28 -14.20 -18.82
CA GLU A 254 -1.61 -13.81 -18.35
C GLU A 254 -1.61 -12.40 -17.77
N LEU A 255 -2.79 -11.78 -17.75
CA LEU A 255 -3.01 -10.45 -17.19
C LEU A 255 -2.70 -10.42 -15.70
N ARG A 256 -1.97 -9.40 -15.30
CA ARG A 256 -1.75 -9.02 -13.91
C ARG A 256 -2.46 -7.71 -13.64
N VAL A 257 -3.18 -7.65 -12.53
CA VAL A 257 -3.78 -6.42 -12.03
C VAL A 257 -2.96 -5.94 -10.84
N VAL A 258 -2.64 -4.65 -10.82
CA VAL A 258 -1.90 -4.00 -9.73
C VAL A 258 -2.72 -2.85 -9.20
N ILE A 259 -3.00 -2.88 -7.91
CA ILE A 259 -3.78 -1.86 -7.21
C ILE A 259 -2.80 -0.94 -6.49
N LEU A 260 -2.87 0.34 -6.81
CA LEU A 260 -2.15 1.40 -6.12
C LEU A 260 -3.06 2.05 -5.07
N ASP A 261 -2.49 2.98 -4.30
CA ASP A 261 -3.20 3.77 -3.30
C ASP A 261 -3.83 2.91 -2.19
N HIS A 262 -2.99 2.59 -1.20
CA HIS A 262 -3.37 1.77 -0.05
C HIS A 262 -2.93 2.42 1.25
N GLU A 263 -3.64 2.03 2.30
CA GLU A 263 -3.40 2.44 3.68
C GLU A 263 -3.21 1.21 4.57
N ASP A 264 -2.69 1.40 5.78
CA ASP A 264 -2.53 0.32 6.76
C ASP A 264 -3.85 0.03 7.46
N THR A 265 -4.17 -1.25 7.62
CA THR A 265 -5.34 -1.73 8.37
C THR A 265 -4.98 -2.91 9.27
N GLN A 266 -5.98 -3.46 9.95
CA GLN A 266 -5.81 -4.66 10.75
C GLN A 266 -5.43 -5.85 9.87
N LYS A 267 -4.33 -6.50 10.25
CA LYS A 267 -3.87 -7.72 9.60
C LYS A 267 -4.78 -8.91 9.95
N LEU A 268 -5.25 -9.62 8.94
CA LEU A 268 -6.05 -10.84 9.09
C LEU A 268 -5.21 -12.12 9.00
N PRO A 269 -5.63 -13.22 9.65
CA PRO A 269 -4.92 -14.50 9.57
C PRO A 269 -4.98 -15.12 8.18
N PHE A 270 -6.13 -15.02 7.50
CA PHE A 270 -6.36 -15.48 6.13
C PHE A 270 -7.09 -14.41 5.30
N PRO A 271 -6.96 -14.42 3.96
CA PRO A 271 -7.70 -13.50 3.09
C PRO A 271 -9.20 -13.65 3.31
N THR A 272 -9.94 -12.55 3.34
CA THR A 272 -11.41 -12.58 3.41
C THR A 272 -12.01 -12.98 2.07
N HIS A 273 -13.19 -13.59 2.10
CA HIS A 273 -13.91 -13.85 0.86
C HIS A 273 -14.43 -12.51 0.27
N PRO A 274 -14.20 -12.19 -1.02
CA PRO A 274 -14.69 -10.96 -1.64
C PRO A 274 -16.17 -10.66 -1.42
N ARG A 275 -17.04 -11.68 -1.46
CA ARG A 275 -18.49 -11.54 -1.14
C ARG A 275 -18.78 -10.84 0.19
N GLU A 276 -17.91 -11.01 1.18
CA GLU A 276 -18.09 -10.46 2.52
C GLU A 276 -17.69 -8.99 2.62
N ARG A 277 -16.78 -8.53 1.74
CA ARG A 277 -16.18 -7.19 1.82
C ARG A 277 -16.53 -6.26 0.67
N CYS A 278 -16.86 -6.83 -0.47
CA CYS A 278 -17.07 -6.10 -1.71
C CYS A 278 -18.55 -6.10 -2.07
N SER A 279 -19.04 -4.95 -2.53
CA SER A 279 -20.39 -4.77 -3.09
C SER A 279 -20.28 -4.10 -4.46
N VAL A 280 -21.36 -4.13 -5.24
CA VAL A 280 -21.41 -3.41 -6.52
C VAL A 280 -21.27 -1.90 -6.31
N VAL A 281 -21.70 -1.37 -5.16
CA VAL A 281 -21.61 0.05 -4.84
C VAL A 281 -20.15 0.51 -4.77
N ALA A 282 -19.26 -0.32 -4.21
CA ALA A 282 -17.81 -0.06 -4.22
C ALA A 282 -17.18 -0.11 -5.62
N LEU A 283 -17.90 -0.65 -6.61
CA LEU A 283 -17.48 -0.74 -8.01
C LEU A 283 -18.16 0.30 -8.91
N THR A 284 -18.88 1.27 -8.34
CA THR A 284 -19.58 2.34 -9.10
C THR A 284 -18.67 3.07 -10.08
N LYS A 285 -17.42 3.38 -9.70
CA LYS A 285 -16.44 4.02 -10.60
C LYS A 285 -15.97 3.13 -11.76
N PHE A 286 -16.23 1.82 -11.67
CA PHE A 286 -15.93 0.78 -12.67
C PHE A 286 -17.20 0.33 -13.41
N GLN A 287 -18.28 1.11 -13.38
CA GLN A 287 -19.49 0.79 -14.15
C GLN A 287 -19.12 0.55 -15.63
N GLY A 288 -19.69 -0.49 -16.23
CA GLY A 288 -19.29 -0.98 -17.56
C GLY A 288 -18.21 -2.08 -17.52
N TRP A 289 -17.49 -2.28 -16.41
CA TRP A 289 -16.61 -3.45 -16.22
C TRP A 289 -17.30 -4.58 -15.47
N TRP A 290 -18.12 -4.25 -14.47
CA TRP A 290 -19.03 -5.19 -13.81
C TRP A 290 -20.30 -4.49 -13.24
N PRO A 291 -21.52 -4.91 -13.62
CA PRO A 291 -21.81 -5.74 -14.79
C PRO A 291 -21.44 -4.99 -16.08
N PRO A 292 -21.18 -5.70 -17.19
CA PRO A 292 -20.78 -5.09 -18.47
C PRO A 292 -21.84 -4.21 -19.15
N SER A 293 -23.10 -4.30 -18.70
CA SER A 293 -24.25 -3.55 -19.19
C SER A 293 -25.26 -3.38 -18.05
N GLY A 294 -25.17 -2.26 -17.34
CA GLY A 294 -25.92 -2.04 -16.09
C GLY A 294 -27.05 -1.02 -16.18
N HIS A 295 -27.08 -0.21 -17.24
CA HIS A 295 -28.02 0.90 -17.31
C HIS A 295 -29.49 0.45 -17.19
N GLY A 296 -30.18 1.04 -16.22
CA GLY A 296 -31.61 0.85 -15.99
C GLY A 296 -32.00 -0.40 -15.19
N ARG A 297 -31.04 -1.21 -14.72
CA ARG A 297 -31.33 -2.37 -13.89
C ARG A 297 -31.50 -1.99 -12.41
N PRO A 298 -32.44 -2.61 -11.67
CA PRO A 298 -32.55 -2.41 -10.22
C PRO A 298 -31.26 -2.78 -9.49
N ALA A 299 -30.78 -1.91 -8.60
CA ALA A 299 -29.50 -2.08 -7.91
C ALA A 299 -29.43 -3.35 -7.05
N ASP A 300 -30.56 -3.77 -6.48
CA ASP A 300 -30.70 -4.99 -5.69
C ASP A 300 -30.55 -6.27 -6.53
N GLU A 301 -31.07 -6.27 -7.76
CA GLU A 301 -30.88 -7.36 -8.71
C GLU A 301 -29.40 -7.49 -9.11
N VAL A 302 -28.76 -6.36 -9.43
CA VAL A 302 -27.34 -6.34 -9.82
C VAL A 302 -26.45 -6.80 -8.66
N GLU A 303 -26.71 -6.34 -7.45
CA GLU A 303 -25.98 -6.77 -6.24
C GLU A 303 -26.16 -8.28 -5.98
N LYS A 304 -27.36 -8.82 -6.21
CA LYS A 304 -27.63 -10.25 -6.07
C LYS A 304 -26.86 -11.07 -7.10
N GLU A 305 -26.82 -10.63 -8.35
CA GLU A 305 -26.05 -11.28 -9.41
C GLU A 305 -24.55 -11.22 -9.16
N PHE A 306 -24.04 -10.06 -8.72
CA PHE A 306 -22.64 -9.92 -8.35
C PHE A 306 -22.25 -10.91 -7.25
N LYS A 307 -23.08 -11.04 -6.20
CA LYS A 307 -22.84 -12.03 -5.14
C LYS A 307 -22.87 -13.47 -5.64
N GLN A 308 -23.80 -13.81 -6.54
CA GLN A 308 -23.86 -15.13 -7.15
C GLN A 308 -22.64 -15.41 -8.03
N TRP A 309 -22.21 -14.41 -8.81
CA TRP A 309 -21.00 -14.49 -9.63
C TRP A 309 -19.76 -14.76 -8.78
N LEU A 310 -19.58 -14.04 -7.67
CA LEU A 310 -18.47 -14.30 -6.74
C LEU A 310 -18.49 -15.74 -6.22
N LEU A 311 -19.67 -16.28 -5.87
CA LEU A 311 -19.80 -17.65 -5.35
C LEU A 311 -19.57 -18.76 -6.38
N SER A 312 -19.53 -18.42 -7.66
CA SER A 312 -19.32 -19.42 -8.70
C SER A 312 -17.93 -20.03 -8.59
N GLU A 313 -17.85 -21.34 -8.82
CA GLU A 313 -16.59 -22.11 -8.77
C GLU A 313 -15.54 -21.63 -9.78
N GLU A 314 -15.96 -20.89 -10.81
CA GLU A 314 -15.08 -20.35 -11.85
C GLU A 314 -14.40 -19.04 -11.42
N VAL A 315 -15.01 -18.29 -10.50
CA VAL A 315 -14.59 -16.94 -10.10
C VAL A 315 -13.87 -16.96 -8.75
N VAL A 316 -14.59 -17.07 -7.63
CA VAL A 316 -13.98 -17.14 -6.29
C VAL A 316 -14.21 -18.53 -5.68
N GLY A 317 -15.44 -19.03 -5.81
CA GLY A 317 -15.89 -20.29 -5.24
C GLY A 317 -16.79 -20.10 -4.02
N PRO A 318 -17.18 -21.21 -3.36
CA PRO A 318 -18.09 -21.16 -2.23
C PRO A 318 -17.45 -20.51 -1.00
N LEU A 319 -18.30 -20.02 -0.09
CA LEU A 319 -17.88 -19.57 1.24
C LEU A 319 -17.45 -20.76 2.09
N VAL A 320 -16.16 -21.08 2.05
CA VAL A 320 -15.55 -22.15 2.86
C VAL A 320 -14.46 -21.56 3.73
N GLU A 321 -14.60 -21.76 5.04
CA GLU A 321 -13.69 -21.22 6.04
C GLU A 321 -12.27 -21.81 5.91
N ALA A 322 -11.26 -20.94 5.96
CA ALA A 322 -9.87 -21.35 6.08
C ALA A 322 -9.56 -21.71 7.53
N THR A 323 -9.12 -22.95 7.78
CA THR A 323 -8.94 -23.47 9.15
C THR A 323 -7.49 -23.82 9.48
N ASP A 324 -6.64 -24.05 8.47
CA ASP A 324 -5.23 -24.40 8.68
C ASP A 324 -4.31 -23.61 7.72
N LYS A 325 -3.07 -23.34 8.14
CA LYS A 325 -2.00 -22.79 7.30
C LYS A 325 -1.70 -23.66 6.08
N LYS A 326 -2.00 -24.96 6.13
CA LYS A 326 -1.91 -25.86 4.96
C LYS A 326 -2.85 -25.46 3.84
N ASP A 327 -3.95 -24.78 4.15
CA ASP A 327 -4.85 -24.22 3.14
C ASP A 327 -4.09 -23.17 2.30
N LEU A 328 -3.15 -22.41 2.87
CA LEU A 328 -2.35 -21.40 2.16
C LEU A 328 -1.24 -22.00 1.25
N ALA A 329 -0.95 -23.30 1.35
CA ALA A 329 0.32 -23.87 0.88
C ALA A 329 0.36 -24.30 -0.60
N LYS A 330 -0.75 -24.21 -1.34
CA LYS A 330 -0.76 -24.50 -2.77
C LYS A 330 -1.16 -23.24 -3.55
N PRO A 331 -0.18 -22.45 -4.01
CA PRO A 331 -0.44 -21.46 -5.04
C PRO A 331 -0.75 -22.20 -6.35
N ASP A 332 -1.90 -21.91 -6.95
CA ASP A 332 -2.14 -22.23 -8.36
C ASP A 332 -1.32 -21.21 -9.18
N LYS A 333 -0.72 -21.67 -10.27
CA LYS A 333 0.10 -20.81 -11.15
C LYS A 333 -0.76 -19.89 -12.01
N MET A 334 -2.01 -20.29 -12.29
CA MET A 334 -2.94 -19.64 -13.23
C MET A 334 -4.07 -18.91 -12.49
N ARG A 335 -4.27 -19.24 -11.21
CA ARG A 335 -5.25 -18.60 -10.35
C ARG A 335 -4.57 -18.27 -9.03
N PRO A 336 -4.90 -17.16 -8.39
CA PRO A 336 -4.34 -16.87 -7.08
C PRO A 336 -4.72 -17.88 -5.96
N TYR A 337 -5.51 -18.90 -6.28
CA TYR A 337 -6.11 -19.84 -5.32
C TYR A 337 -6.06 -21.29 -5.84
N ALA A 338 -5.24 -22.16 -5.26
CA ALA A 338 -5.45 -23.60 -5.47
C ALA A 338 -6.44 -24.21 -4.45
N ASN A 339 -6.89 -23.46 -3.43
CA ASN A 339 -7.62 -24.01 -2.29
C ASN A 339 -9.03 -23.44 -2.07
N LYS A 340 -9.42 -22.29 -2.66
CA LYS A 340 -10.77 -21.68 -2.57
C LYS A 340 -11.32 -21.55 -1.13
N ARG A 341 -10.45 -21.25 -0.16
CA ARG A 341 -10.81 -21.10 1.25
C ARG A 341 -10.38 -19.74 1.77
N TYR A 342 -11.27 -19.10 2.52
CA TYR A 342 -11.13 -17.71 2.97
C TYR A 342 -11.55 -17.58 4.43
N SER A 343 -11.12 -16.51 5.09
CA SER A 343 -11.77 -16.05 6.33
C SER A 343 -13.20 -15.59 5.99
N THR A 344 -14.19 -16.09 6.70
CA THR A 344 -15.53 -15.52 6.76
C THR A 344 -15.66 -14.56 7.96
N PHE A 345 -16.80 -13.87 8.09
CA PHE A 345 -17.04 -13.00 9.25
C PHE A 345 -17.02 -13.77 10.58
N ASP A 346 -17.34 -15.06 10.59
CA ASP A 346 -17.29 -15.87 11.81
C ASP A 346 -15.88 -15.88 12.42
N THR A 347 -14.84 -15.95 11.58
CA THR A 347 -13.44 -15.85 12.03
C THR A 347 -13.05 -14.45 12.45
N LEU A 348 -13.63 -13.41 11.84
CA LEU A 348 -13.40 -12.02 12.23
C LEU A 348 -14.02 -11.70 13.59
N ASP A 349 -15.23 -12.18 13.84
CA ASP A 349 -15.94 -12.00 15.10
C ASP A 349 -15.18 -12.70 16.24
N LEU A 350 -14.67 -13.92 16.02
CA LEU A 350 -13.81 -14.62 16.98
C LEU A 350 -12.52 -13.86 17.32
N ILE A 351 -11.94 -13.12 16.36
CA ILE A 351 -10.78 -12.26 16.63
C ILE A 351 -11.18 -11.05 17.47
N GLY A 352 -12.32 -10.42 17.16
CA GLY A 352 -12.87 -9.29 17.91
C GLY A 352 -13.17 -9.67 19.37
N GLU A 353 -13.89 -10.78 19.57
CA GLU A 353 -14.22 -11.30 20.90
C GLU A 353 -12.98 -11.62 21.73
N ARG A 354 -11.95 -12.21 21.10
CA ARG A 354 -10.67 -12.47 21.79
C ARG A 354 -9.90 -11.20 22.12
N GLN A 355 -9.94 -10.19 21.26
CA GLN A 355 -9.32 -8.89 21.54
C GLN A 355 -10.02 -8.17 22.70
N ASP A 356 -11.35 -8.19 22.72
CA ASP A 356 -12.13 -7.56 23.78
C ASP A 356 -11.94 -8.29 25.12
N ALA A 357 -12.00 -9.62 25.14
CA ALA A 357 -11.69 -10.41 26.33
C ALA A 357 -10.24 -10.18 26.84
N MET A 358 -9.30 -9.92 25.94
CA MET A 358 -7.91 -9.58 26.31
C MET A 358 -7.84 -8.18 26.93
N LEU A 359 -8.51 -7.18 26.35
CA LEU A 359 -8.57 -5.83 26.89
C LEU A 359 -9.21 -5.82 28.28
N ASP A 360 -10.24 -6.64 28.50
CA ASP A 360 -10.89 -6.82 29.80
C ASP A 360 -9.96 -7.40 30.88
N VAL A 361 -8.91 -8.14 30.49
CA VAL A 361 -7.89 -8.64 31.43
C VAL A 361 -6.76 -7.62 31.63
N ILE A 362 -6.32 -6.96 30.56
CA ILE A 362 -5.16 -6.03 30.58
C ILE A 362 -5.51 -4.73 31.28
N ILE A 363 -6.66 -4.13 30.96
CA ILE A 363 -7.04 -2.81 31.47
C ILE A 363 -7.09 -2.82 33.02
N PRO A 364 -7.73 -3.80 33.69
CA PRO A 364 -7.71 -3.84 35.16
C PRO A 364 -6.32 -4.03 35.75
N GLN A 365 -5.44 -4.82 35.12
CA GLN A 365 -4.07 -5.02 35.61
C GLN A 365 -3.24 -3.73 35.50
N VAL A 366 -3.34 -3.02 34.37
CA VAL A 366 -2.67 -1.73 34.17
C VAL A 366 -3.22 -0.68 35.13
N LEU A 367 -4.55 -0.59 35.29
CA LEU A 367 -5.17 0.36 36.23
C LEU A 367 -4.79 0.05 37.69
N THR A 368 -4.70 -1.23 38.07
CA THR A 368 -4.25 -1.63 39.42
C THR A 368 -2.80 -1.25 39.66
N LEU A 369 -1.93 -1.44 38.65
CA LEU A 369 -0.55 -0.98 38.72
C LEU A 369 -0.46 0.54 38.87
N LEU A 370 -1.23 1.30 38.08
CA LEU A 370 -1.26 2.76 38.16
C LEU A 370 -1.73 3.25 39.55
N ARG A 371 -2.80 2.67 40.10
CA ARG A 371 -3.31 3.02 41.45
C ARG A 371 -2.30 2.74 42.56
N ASN A 372 -1.60 1.61 42.49
CA ASN A 372 -0.57 1.26 43.49
C ASN A 372 0.68 2.15 43.38
N LEU A 373 0.80 2.96 42.33
CA LEU A 373 1.93 3.84 42.04
C LEU A 373 1.62 5.33 42.32
N GLU A 374 0.35 5.75 42.34
CA GLU A 374 -0.07 7.11 42.76
C GLU A 374 0.34 7.43 44.21
N ASP A 375 0.61 6.41 45.04
CA ASP A 375 1.09 6.59 46.42
C ASP A 375 2.60 6.87 46.54
N LYS A 376 3.37 7.00 45.45
CA LYS A 376 4.84 7.16 45.49
C LYS A 376 5.38 8.22 44.51
N ASP A 377 5.67 9.41 45.04
CA ASP A 377 6.11 10.64 44.35
C ASP A 377 7.43 10.59 43.53
N SER A 378 8.14 9.46 43.42
CA SER A 378 9.53 9.46 42.92
C SER A 378 9.85 8.48 41.79
N LEU A 379 8.91 8.16 40.88
CA LEU A 379 9.01 6.90 40.12
C LEU A 379 8.75 6.95 38.60
N GLY A 380 9.10 8.04 37.90
CA GLY A 380 8.91 8.14 36.44
C GLY A 380 9.61 7.04 35.61
N GLN A 381 10.83 6.62 35.99
CA GLN A 381 11.60 5.60 35.25
C GLN A 381 11.20 4.15 35.58
N ASP A 382 10.69 3.88 36.78
CA ASP A 382 10.19 2.54 37.10
C ASP A 382 8.77 2.35 36.59
N MET A 383 7.99 3.43 36.44
CA MET A 383 6.70 3.43 35.74
C MET A 383 6.87 2.97 34.30
N GLU A 384 7.81 3.57 33.56
CA GLU A 384 8.09 3.19 32.16
C GLU A 384 8.55 1.73 32.06
N ARG A 385 9.41 1.27 32.99
CA ARG A 385 9.87 -0.14 33.03
C ARG A 385 8.76 -1.13 33.42
N ALA A 386 7.85 -0.78 34.32
CA ALA A 386 6.74 -1.64 34.72
C ALA A 386 5.70 -1.79 33.60
N ILE A 387 5.37 -0.68 32.92
CA ILE A 387 4.50 -0.68 31.74
C ILE A 387 5.15 -1.52 30.62
N HIS A 388 6.44 -1.33 30.35
CA HIS A 388 7.18 -2.15 29.38
C HIS A 388 7.15 -3.64 29.73
N ARG A 389 7.37 -4.03 30.98
CA ARG A 389 7.32 -5.45 31.40
C ARG A 389 5.92 -6.05 31.30
N ALA A 390 4.87 -5.28 31.60
CA ALA A 390 3.49 -5.74 31.43
C ALA A 390 3.16 -5.95 29.94
N LEU A 391 3.54 -4.98 29.10
CA LEU A 391 3.40 -5.08 27.63
C LEU A 391 4.23 -6.24 27.06
N GLU A 392 5.45 -6.46 27.55
CA GLU A 392 6.29 -7.60 27.15
C GLU A 392 5.68 -8.94 27.55
N LYS A 393 5.13 -9.09 28.76
CA LYS A 393 4.45 -10.32 29.18
C LYS A 393 3.21 -10.61 28.34
N VAL A 394 2.44 -9.59 27.98
CA VAL A 394 1.31 -9.69 27.05
C VAL A 394 1.79 -10.12 25.65
N THR A 395 2.86 -9.49 25.17
CA THR A 395 3.47 -9.81 23.87
C THR A 395 4.03 -11.24 23.84
N LEU A 396 4.61 -11.71 24.95
CA LEU A 396 5.13 -13.07 25.09
C LEU A 396 4.01 -14.11 25.17
N HIS A 397 2.89 -13.80 25.84
CA HIS A 397 1.72 -14.68 25.85
C HIS A 397 1.13 -14.84 24.44
N ASN A 398 1.17 -13.79 23.62
CA ASN A 398 0.83 -13.82 22.19
C ASN A 398 1.79 -14.68 21.34
N THR A 399 3.07 -14.77 21.72
CA THR A 399 4.04 -15.63 21.00
C THR A 399 3.84 -17.13 21.23
N VAL A 400 3.27 -17.54 22.38
CA VAL A 400 3.06 -18.95 22.72
C VAL A 400 1.80 -19.53 22.07
N THR A 401 0.84 -18.70 21.68
CA THR A 401 -0.42 -19.11 21.00
C THR A 401 -0.39 -18.94 19.47
N GLY A 402 0.78 -18.65 18.89
CA GLY A 402 0.99 -18.65 17.43
C GLY A 402 0.71 -17.33 16.70
N SER A 403 0.35 -16.26 17.42
CA SER A 403 0.00 -14.96 16.86
C SER A 403 1.06 -13.90 17.22
N ARG A 404 2.11 -13.80 16.41
CA ARG A 404 3.19 -12.79 16.57
C ARG A 404 2.76 -11.35 16.18
N HIS A 405 1.54 -10.90 16.45
CA HIS A 405 1.10 -9.61 15.95
C HIS A 405 0.55 -8.69 17.05
N PRO A 406 1.10 -7.46 17.20
CA PRO A 406 0.51 -6.46 18.08
C PRO A 406 -0.88 -6.07 17.57
N PRO A 407 -1.83 -5.74 18.46
CA PRO A 407 -3.16 -5.27 18.07
C PRO A 407 -3.03 -4.00 17.21
N SER A 408 -3.70 -3.98 16.06
CA SER A 408 -3.86 -2.73 15.30
C SER A 408 -4.80 -1.80 16.06
N HIS A 409 -4.51 -0.49 16.06
CA HIS A 409 -5.38 0.51 16.68
C HIS A 409 -6.65 0.81 15.88
N HIS A 410 -6.75 0.29 14.65
CA HIS A 410 -7.98 0.29 13.87
C HIS A 410 -8.61 -1.08 14.03
N LYS A 411 -9.71 -1.15 14.79
CA LYS A 411 -10.65 -2.27 14.69
C LYS A 411 -11.17 -2.24 13.27
N LEU A 412 -11.10 -3.37 12.57
CA LEU A 412 -11.87 -3.56 11.34
C LEU A 412 -13.33 -3.27 11.66
N ARG A 413 -13.83 -2.15 11.16
CA ARG A 413 -15.27 -1.90 11.21
C ARG A 413 -15.94 -2.97 10.34
N ARG A 414 -17.16 -3.38 10.70
CA ARG A 414 -18.07 -4.12 9.80
C ARG A 414 -18.58 -3.19 8.68
N ILE A 415 -17.67 -2.43 8.10
CA ILE A 415 -17.91 -1.54 6.99
C ILE A 415 -17.61 -2.34 5.73
N ARG A 416 -18.62 -2.45 4.88
CA ARG A 416 -18.44 -2.82 3.48
C ARG A 416 -17.78 -1.62 2.79
N LEU A 417 -17.02 -1.86 1.72
CA LEU A 417 -16.30 -0.81 0.98
C LEU A 417 -17.20 0.38 0.52
N ASP A 418 -18.52 0.24 0.58
CA ASP A 418 -19.51 1.24 0.16
C ASP A 418 -19.94 2.25 1.24
N GLN A 419 -19.70 2.01 2.53
CA GLN A 419 -20.19 2.93 3.58
C GLN A 419 -19.29 4.16 3.81
N ASP A 420 -18.04 4.16 3.31
CA ASP A 420 -17.16 5.33 3.39
C ASP A 420 -17.42 6.35 2.24
N CYS A 421 -18.12 5.93 1.18
CA CYS A 421 -18.42 6.82 0.05
C CYS A 421 -19.59 7.80 0.32
N SER A 422 -20.36 7.62 1.39
CA SER A 422 -21.53 8.47 1.69
C SER A 422 -21.23 9.75 2.47
N ASP A 423 -20.01 9.92 3.00
CA ASP A 423 -19.65 11.08 3.85
C ASP A 423 -18.86 12.19 3.13
N SER A 424 -18.50 12.02 1.85
CA SER A 424 -18.04 13.15 1.02
C SER A 424 -19.24 13.94 0.53
N GLY A 425 -19.78 14.78 1.41
CA GLY A 425 -20.84 15.74 1.08
C GLY A 425 -20.48 16.54 -0.16
N ILE A 426 -21.36 16.44 -1.16
CA ILE A 426 -21.47 17.41 -2.24
C ILE A 426 -21.85 18.74 -1.59
N ALA A 427 -20.95 19.72 -1.71
CA ALA A 427 -21.24 21.14 -1.57
C ALA A 427 -20.82 21.83 -2.86
#